data_AF-A0A418IFJ6-F1
#
_entry.id   AF-A0A418IFJ6-F1
#
_cell.length_a   1.000
_cell.length_b   1.000
_cell.length_c   1.000
_cell.angle_alpha   90.00
_cell.angle_beta   90.00
_cell.angle_gamma   90.00
#
_symmetry.space_group_name_H-M   'P 1'
#
loop_
_entity.id
_entity.type
_entity.pdbx_description
1 polymer ?
#
loop_
_entity_poly.entity_id
_entity_poly.type
_entity_poly.pdbx_seq_one_letter_code
_entity_poly.pdbx_strand_id
1 'polypeptide(L)'
;MLLEKFNINKSFMSATGVDIQNGLSNSEMEENLIKQYITSKATETFILADHSKMGKFTLLTYCDLSDINKMFTDKIPPKDINDFCQKHNIAVYF
;
A
#
# COMPACT_ATOMS: atom_id res chain seq x y z
N MET A 1 -18.41 0.05 14.07
CA MET A 1 -18.43 -0.50 12.69
C MET A 1 -18.07 -1.99 12.71
N LEU A 2 -18.51 -2.83 11.75
CA LEU A 2 -18.20 -4.28 11.76
C LEU A 2 -16.68 -4.55 11.86
N LEU A 3 -15.86 -3.72 11.20
CA LEU A 3 -14.41 -3.89 11.16
C LEU A 3 -13.71 -3.73 12.52
N GLU A 4 -14.30 -2.99 13.47
CA GLU A 4 -13.74 -2.77 14.82
C GLU A 4 -13.71 -4.02 15.69
N LYS A 5 -14.46 -5.06 15.29
CA LYS A 5 -14.48 -6.33 16.02
C LYS A 5 -13.35 -7.27 15.61
N PHE A 6 -12.60 -6.96 14.55
CA PHE A 6 -11.52 -7.82 14.07
C PHE A 6 -10.17 -7.39 14.64
N ASN A 7 -9.43 -8.37 15.17
CA ASN A 7 -8.02 -8.23 15.46
C ASN A 7 -7.24 -8.57 14.19
N ILE A 8 -6.87 -7.55 13.41
CA ILE A 8 -6.27 -7.74 12.09
C ILE A 8 -4.74 -7.86 12.28
N ASN A 9 -4.21 -9.07 12.12
CA ASN A 9 -2.76 -9.25 12.15
C ASN A 9 -2.09 -8.89 10.83
N LYS A 10 -2.71 -9.25 9.70
CA LYS A 10 -2.15 -9.05 8.35
C LYS A 10 -3.19 -8.49 7.40
N SER A 11 -2.80 -7.52 6.59
CA SER A 11 -3.62 -6.99 5.50
C SER A 11 -2.94 -7.19 4.15
N PHE A 12 -3.71 -7.55 3.13
CA PHE A 12 -3.24 -7.67 1.75
C PHE A 12 -4.07 -6.70 0.91
N MET A 13 -3.43 -5.67 0.37
CA MET A 13 -4.10 -4.57 -0.31
C MET A 13 -3.62 -4.40 -1.74
N SER A 14 -4.58 -4.18 -2.64
CA SER A 14 -4.31 -3.68 -3.98
C SER A 14 -4.17 -2.16 -3.97
N ALA A 15 -3.43 -1.60 -4.91
CA ALA A 15 -3.33 -0.17 -5.13
C ALA A 15 -3.55 0.17 -6.60
N THR A 16 -4.20 1.29 -6.88
CA THR A 16 -4.30 1.86 -8.23
C THR A 16 -3.12 2.78 -8.52
N GLY A 17 -2.55 3.39 -7.47
CA GLY A 17 -1.31 4.14 -7.52
C GLY A 17 -0.41 3.80 -6.35
N VAL A 18 0.90 3.71 -6.61
CA VAL A 18 1.97 3.58 -5.63
C VAL A 18 2.93 4.73 -5.88
N ASP A 19 2.92 5.72 -4.98
CA ASP A 19 3.74 6.92 -5.09
C ASP A 19 4.45 7.23 -3.77
N ILE A 20 5.67 7.78 -3.87
CA ILE A 20 6.48 8.10 -2.68
C ILE A 20 5.86 9.26 -1.89
N GLN A 21 5.29 10.27 -2.58
CA GLN A 21 4.76 11.48 -1.94
C GLN A 21 3.30 11.32 -1.54
N ASN A 22 2.51 10.67 -2.39
CA ASN A 22 1.06 10.54 -2.24
C ASN A 22 0.62 9.19 -1.65
N GLY A 23 1.57 8.28 -1.40
CA GLY A 23 1.31 6.97 -0.82
C GLY A 23 0.57 6.03 -1.76
N LEU A 24 -0.26 5.17 -1.16
CA LEU A 24 -1.09 4.19 -1.85
C LEU A 24 -2.48 4.75 -2.07
N SER A 25 -2.97 4.68 -3.30
CA SER A 25 -4.23 5.35 -3.66
C SER A 25 -5.18 4.48 -4.48
N ASN A 26 -6.47 4.81 -4.38
CA ASN A 26 -7.56 4.33 -5.23
C ASN A 26 -8.53 5.49 -5.57
N SER A 27 -9.67 5.19 -6.20
CA SER A 27 -10.63 6.22 -6.66
C SER A 27 -12.02 6.09 -6.04
N GLU A 28 -12.34 4.96 -5.41
CA GLU A 28 -13.65 4.68 -4.83
C GLU A 28 -13.65 4.98 -3.33
N MET A 29 -14.54 5.88 -2.89
CA MET A 29 -14.56 6.38 -1.50
C MET A 29 -14.85 5.28 -0.47
N GLU A 30 -15.83 4.41 -0.74
CA GLU A 30 -16.18 3.32 0.20
C GLU A 30 -15.02 2.32 0.34
N GLU A 31 -14.39 1.94 -0.77
CA GLU A 31 -13.20 1.09 -0.77
C GLU A 31 -12.04 1.78 -0.02
N ASN A 32 -11.83 3.08 -0.25
CA ASN A 32 -10.78 3.86 0.38
C ASN A 32 -10.91 3.84 1.91
N LEU A 33 -12.11 4.13 2.43
CA LEU A 33 -12.38 4.14 3.88
C LEU A 33 -12.15 2.77 4.52
N ILE A 34 -12.54 1.69 3.84
CA ILE A 34 -12.31 0.32 4.32
C ILE A 34 -10.80 0.02 4.35
N LYS A 35 -10.06 0.37 3.30
CA LYS A 35 -8.61 0.15 3.20
C LYS A 35 -7.85 0.97 4.25
N GLN A 36 -8.20 2.23 4.44
CA GLN A 36 -7.64 3.09 5.50
C GLN A 36 -7.83 2.46 6.87
N TYR A 37 -9.06 2.01 7.17
CA TYR A 37 -9.34 1.36 8.44
C TYR A 37 -8.51 0.10 8.64
N ILE A 38 -8.49 -0.80 7.66
CA ILE A 38 -7.79 -2.08 7.77
C ILE A 38 -6.28 -1.86 7.91
N THR A 39 -5.69 -1.00 7.09
CA THR A 39 -4.23 -0.73 7.11
C THR A 39 -3.81 -0.06 8.42
N SER A 40 -4.64 0.83 9.00
CA SER A 40 -4.36 1.43 10.32
C SER A 40 -4.47 0.47 11.51
N LYS A 41 -5.14 -0.68 11.34
CA LYS A 41 -5.32 -1.70 12.38
C LYS A 41 -4.41 -2.91 12.21
N ALA A 42 -3.95 -3.17 10.99
CA ALA A 42 -3.10 -4.30 10.68
C ALA A 42 -1.73 -4.18 11.36
N THR A 43 -1.24 -5.26 11.97
CA THR A 43 0.14 -5.32 12.47
C THR A 43 1.15 -5.36 11.32
N GLU A 44 0.80 -6.05 10.23
CA GLU A 44 1.58 -6.08 9.00
C GLU A 44 0.71 -5.79 7.77
N THR A 45 1.15 -4.87 6.92
CA THR A 45 0.49 -4.48 5.66
C THR A 45 1.33 -4.92 4.46
N PHE A 46 0.68 -5.63 3.54
CA PHE A 46 1.26 -6.22 2.35
C PHE A 46 0.57 -5.63 1.12
N ILE A 47 1.34 -5.10 0.16
CA ILE A 47 0.82 -4.50 -1.06
C ILE A 47 1.05 -5.41 -2.24
N LEU A 48 0.03 -5.57 -3.08
CA LEU A 48 0.09 -6.27 -4.35
C LEU A 48 -0.24 -5.27 -5.46
N ALA A 49 0.77 -4.88 -6.23
CA ALA A 49 0.64 -3.91 -7.29
C ALA A 49 1.60 -4.22 -8.43
N ASP A 50 1.06 -4.36 -9.64
CA ASP A 50 1.90 -4.51 -10.83
C ASP A 50 2.73 -3.23 -11.08
N HIS A 51 3.80 -3.37 -11.85
CA HIS A 51 4.73 -2.30 -12.20
C HIS A 51 4.04 -1.09 -12.86
N SER A 52 2.86 -1.28 -13.47
CA SER A 52 2.12 -0.18 -14.10
C SER A 52 1.54 0.81 -13.09
N LYS A 53 1.54 0.49 -11.79
CA LYS A 53 1.05 1.36 -10.70
C LYS A 53 2.13 2.23 -10.06
N MET A 54 3.40 1.93 -10.33
CA MET A 54 4.55 2.61 -9.74
C MET A 54 4.67 4.04 -10.25
N GLY A 55 4.90 5.00 -9.35
CA GLY A 55 5.01 6.43 -9.65
C GLY A 55 3.68 7.07 -10.07
N LYS A 56 2.54 6.44 -9.74
CA LYS A 56 1.20 6.95 -10.03
C LYS A 56 0.44 7.16 -8.73
N PHE A 57 -0.47 8.12 -8.75
CA PHE A 57 -1.45 8.33 -7.70
C PHE A 57 -2.82 8.62 -8.32
N THR A 58 -3.86 8.47 -7.51
CA THR A 58 -5.26 8.67 -7.86
C THR A 58 -5.93 9.56 -6.81
N LEU A 59 -7.24 9.73 -6.91
CA LEU A 59 -7.99 10.73 -6.16
C LEU A 59 -7.86 10.61 -4.63
N LEU A 60 -7.79 9.38 -4.11
CA LEU A 60 -7.88 9.12 -2.67
C LEU A 60 -6.71 8.27 -2.18
N THR A 61 -5.89 8.81 -1.27
CA THR A 61 -4.83 8.07 -0.57
C THR A 61 -5.43 7.28 0.60
N TYR A 62 -5.03 6.03 0.77
CA TYR A 62 -5.48 5.19 1.90
C TYR A 62 -4.39 4.78 2.88
N CYS A 63 -3.11 4.87 2.51
CA CYS A 63 -2.00 4.46 3.35
C CYS A 63 -0.70 5.08 2.82
N ASP A 64 0.13 5.60 3.72
CA ASP A 64 1.44 6.10 3.33
C ASP A 64 2.35 4.93 2.92
N LEU A 65 3.18 5.14 1.89
CA LEU A 65 4.07 4.09 1.41
C LEU A 65 5.07 3.65 2.51
N SER A 66 5.43 4.53 3.44
CA SER A 66 6.32 4.22 4.57
C SER A 66 5.71 3.26 5.59
N ASP A 67 4.39 3.08 5.59
CA ASP A 67 3.67 2.37 6.66
C ASP A 67 3.40 0.90 6.29
N ILE A 68 3.83 0.46 5.09
CA ILE A 68 3.72 -0.93 4.68
C ILE A 68 4.95 -1.73 5.08
N ASN A 69 4.81 -3.06 5.09
CA ASN A 69 5.92 -3.95 5.43
C ASN A 69 6.47 -4.66 4.20
N LYS A 70 5.60 -5.04 3.26
CA LYS A 70 6.00 -5.82 2.08
C LYS A 70 5.27 -5.35 0.83
N MET A 71 5.98 -5.34 -0.30
CA MET A 71 5.43 -5.05 -1.62
C MET A 71 5.72 -6.20 -2.59
N PHE A 72 4.69 -6.65 -3.30
CA PHE A 72 4.77 -7.67 -4.34
C PHE A 72 4.39 -7.02 -5.66
N THR A 73 5.24 -7.19 -6.66
CA THR A 73 5.07 -6.64 -8.00
C THR A 73 5.55 -7.64 -9.05
N ASP A 74 5.24 -7.43 -10.32
CA ASP A 74 5.56 -8.35 -11.42
C ASP A 74 6.89 -8.02 -12.11
N LYS A 75 7.53 -6.89 -11.76
CA LYS A 75 8.84 -6.46 -12.27
C LYS A 75 9.57 -5.64 -11.21
N ILE A 76 10.88 -5.52 -11.37
CA ILE A 76 11.71 -4.63 -10.55
C ILE A 76 11.11 -3.21 -10.54
N PRO A 77 10.82 -2.61 -9.37
CA PRO A 77 10.31 -1.24 -9.29
C PRO A 77 11.31 -0.21 -9.81
N PRO A 78 10.85 1.00 -10.16
CA PRO A 78 11.71 2.16 -10.38
C PRO A 78 12.71 2.37 -9.23
N LYS A 79 13.92 2.86 -9.57
CA LYS A 79 15.04 2.98 -8.63
C LYS A 79 14.69 3.82 -7.40
N ASP A 80 13.99 4.93 -7.58
CA ASP A 80 13.53 5.80 -6.51
C ASP A 80 12.59 5.08 -5.52
N ILE A 81 11.62 4.31 -6.04
CA ILE A 81 10.70 3.51 -5.20
C ILE A 81 11.47 2.39 -4.49
N ASN A 82 12.38 1.72 -5.18
CA ASN A 82 13.19 0.67 -4.58
C ASN A 82 14.12 1.21 -3.47
N ASP A 83 14.79 2.35 -3.72
CA ASP A 83 15.63 3.03 -2.75
C ASP A 83 14.81 3.51 -1.54
N PHE A 84 13.59 4.02 -1.78
CA PHE A 84 12.64 4.36 -0.72
C PHE A 84 12.26 3.13 0.12
N CYS A 85 11.87 2.03 -0.52
CA CYS A 85 11.52 0.79 0.17
C CYS A 85 12.66 0.28 1.06
N GLN A 86 13.89 0.28 0.55
CA GLN A 86 15.06 -0.12 1.34
C GLN A 86 15.27 0.79 2.55
N LYS A 87 15.18 2.11 2.38
CA LYS A 87 15.33 3.08 3.48
C LYS A 87 14.28 2.90 4.58
N HIS A 88 13.07 2.48 4.20
CA HIS A 88 11.94 2.29 5.11
C HIS A 88 11.76 0.84 5.59
N ASN A 89 12.71 -0.06 5.32
CA ASN A 89 12.65 -1.48 5.68
C ASN A 89 11.44 -2.22 5.09
N ILE A 90 11.02 -1.82 3.89
CA ILE A 90 9.94 -2.46 3.13
C ILE A 90 10.56 -3.57 2.27
N ALA A 91 10.15 -4.81 2.50
CA ALA A 91 10.64 -5.93 1.68
C ALA A 91 9.92 -5.94 0.32
N VAL A 92 10.68 -6.01 -0.77
CA VAL A 92 10.14 -6.01 -2.14
C VAL A 92 10.38 -7.39 -2.78
N TYR A 93 9.34 -7.93 -3.40
CA TYR A 93 9.35 -9.19 -4.14
C TYR A 93 8.88 -8.94 -5.58
N PHE A 94 9.63 -9.48 -6.55
CA PHE A 94 9.37 -9.39 -7.99
C PHE A 94 9.81 -10.66 -8.72
#